data_AF-A0A1G8YIV7-F1
#
_entry.id   AF-A0A1G8YIV7-F1
#
_cell.length_a   1.000
_cell.length_b   1.000
_cell.length_c   1.000
_cell.angle_alpha   90.00
_cell.angle_beta   90.00
_cell.angle_gamma   90.00
#
_symmetry.space_group_name_H-M   'P 1'
#
loop_
_entity.id
_entity.type
_entity.pdbx_description
1 polymer ?
#
loop_
_entity_poly.entity_id
_entity_poly.type
_entity_poly.pdbx_seq_one_letter_code
_entity_poly.pdbx_strand_id
1 'polypeptide(L)'
;MRHFPYLCAGSARSKVTTMLSKLSPLVTALLIGGFAVAGAAPANADVIERYSLDFSTSGVVDDFCGSGLQPSFTYDQTGSGSAKTRGSELLWFHEETRVVQTFTYNGMTVTDIQPNTLAKDLKIVDNGDGTLSITVLLTGENRLIGSDGKLLAKGDGQIRRLLIFDTATGELISEEQIFGSTGTNDDFCEAILAHWGV
;
A
#
# COMPACT_ATOMS: atom_id res chain seq x y z
N MET A 1 5.41 15.35 3.16
CA MET A 1 4.44 14.34 2.70
C MET A 1 5.08 12.99 2.91
N ARG A 2 4.49 12.12 3.74
CA ARG A 2 5.00 10.76 3.99
C ARG A 2 4.51 9.90 2.82
N HIS A 3 5.39 9.48 1.93
CA HIS A 3 5.08 8.42 0.97
C HIS A 3 4.93 7.13 1.77
N PHE A 4 3.70 6.62 1.87
CA PHE A 4 3.41 5.36 2.53
C PHE A 4 3.49 4.25 1.48
N PRO A 5 4.47 3.32 1.59
CA PRO A 5 4.52 2.17 0.71
C PRO A 5 3.41 1.19 1.11
N TYR A 6 2.20 1.38 0.59
CA TYR A 6 1.09 0.43 0.68
C TYR A 6 1.26 -0.69 -0.35
N LEU A 7 2.42 -1.37 -0.40
CA LEU A 7 2.60 -2.53 -1.27
C LEU A 7 3.87 -3.28 -0.92
N CYS A 8 3.78 -4.15 0.08
CA CYS A 8 4.40 -5.46 0.00
C CYS A 8 3.82 -6.43 1.01
N ALA A 9 3.87 -7.70 0.64
CA ALA A 9 3.55 -8.90 1.40
C ALA A 9 2.05 -9.25 1.54
N GLY A 10 1.65 -10.24 0.74
CA GLY A 10 0.89 -11.34 1.32
C GLY A 10 1.61 -11.79 2.59
N SER A 11 0.95 -11.59 3.74
CA SER A 11 1.28 -12.19 5.04
C SER A 11 2.77 -12.31 5.41
N ALA A 12 3.49 -11.19 5.51
CA ALA A 12 4.68 -11.12 6.35
C ALA A 12 4.59 -9.83 7.20
N ARG A 13 4.08 -9.97 8.43
CA ARG A 13 4.05 -8.89 9.43
C ARG A 13 5.48 -8.59 9.88
N SER A 14 6.18 -7.71 9.17
CA SER A 14 7.42 -7.11 9.69
C SER A 14 7.07 -5.88 10.54
N LYS A 15 7.34 -5.95 11.84
CA LYS A 15 7.17 -4.84 12.79
C LYS A 15 8.31 -3.83 12.59
N VAL A 16 8.13 -2.85 11.72
CA VAL A 16 9.03 -1.69 11.67
C VAL A 16 8.68 -0.77 12.84
N THR A 17 9.59 -0.68 13.80
CA THR A 17 9.43 0.08 15.04
C THR A 17 9.59 1.58 14.77
N THR A 18 8.58 2.33 15.20
CA THR A 18 8.39 3.77 15.13
C THR A 18 9.50 4.58 15.80
N MET A 19 10.06 5.57 15.11
CA MET A 19 10.64 6.75 15.77
C MET A 19 10.26 8.01 14.99
N LEU A 20 9.23 8.71 15.49
CA LEU A 20 8.91 10.09 15.15
C LEU A 20 8.51 10.79 16.44
N SER A 21 9.27 11.81 16.84
CA SER A 21 8.80 12.75 17.86
C SER A 21 9.37 14.14 17.64
N LYS A 22 8.50 15.13 17.97
CA LYS A 22 8.68 16.58 18.17
C LYS A 22 8.04 17.45 17.06
N LEU A 23 6.77 17.88 17.27
CA LEU A 23 6.29 19.15 17.88
C LEU A 23 6.42 20.32 16.87
N SER A 24 5.41 21.14 16.54
CA SER A 24 4.54 21.93 17.43
C SER A 24 3.29 22.51 16.69
N PRO A 25 2.26 23.01 17.40
CA PRO A 25 0.94 23.41 16.89
C PRO A 25 0.81 24.92 16.65
N LEU A 26 -0.11 25.36 15.78
CA LEU A 26 -0.65 26.73 15.79
C LEU A 26 -2.10 26.78 15.24
N VAL A 27 -3.01 27.13 16.15
CA VAL A 27 -4.07 28.15 16.02
C VAL A 27 -5.41 27.81 15.35
N THR A 28 -6.41 27.85 16.22
CA THR A 28 -7.86 27.99 16.06
C THR A 28 -8.29 29.18 15.19
N ALA A 29 -9.33 29.01 14.37
CA ALA A 29 -10.27 30.10 14.04
C ALA A 29 -11.69 29.57 13.80
N LEU A 30 -12.64 30.26 14.42
CA LEU A 30 -14.08 30.03 14.48
C LEU A 30 -14.78 30.88 13.41
N LEU A 31 -15.77 30.36 12.65
CA LEU A 31 -16.75 31.20 11.94
C LEU A 31 -18.16 30.57 11.95
N ILE A 32 -19.12 31.41 12.36
CA ILE A 32 -20.56 31.17 12.47
C ILE A 32 -21.25 31.76 11.23
N GLY A 33 -22.26 31.07 10.68
CA GLY A 33 -23.46 31.72 10.11
C GLY A 33 -23.92 31.32 8.70
N GLY A 34 -25.21 30.94 8.61
CA GLY A 34 -26.13 31.41 7.54
C GLY A 34 -26.48 30.45 6.39
N PHE A 35 -27.76 30.07 6.31
CA PHE A 35 -28.43 29.31 5.24
C PHE A 35 -28.27 29.88 3.81
N ALA A 36 -28.13 29.02 2.78
CA ALA A 36 -29.17 28.72 1.77
C ALA A 36 -28.64 28.12 0.45
N VAL A 37 -29.55 27.36 -0.18
CA VAL A 37 -29.56 26.80 -1.55
C VAL A 37 -28.77 25.50 -1.78
N ALA A 38 -29.52 24.39 -1.69
CA ALA A 38 -29.17 23.11 -2.29
C ALA A 38 -29.18 23.23 -3.82
N GLY A 39 -28.09 23.77 -4.37
CA GLY A 39 -27.66 23.44 -5.73
C GLY A 39 -26.74 22.25 -5.62
N ALA A 40 -27.12 21.10 -6.20
CA ALA A 40 -26.17 20.03 -6.44
C ALA A 40 -25.13 20.56 -7.43
N ALA A 41 -24.07 21.18 -6.92
CA ALA A 41 -22.90 21.48 -7.70
C ALA A 41 -22.46 20.16 -8.35
N PRO A 42 -22.17 20.14 -9.66
CA PRO A 42 -21.54 18.96 -10.24
C PRO A 42 -20.32 18.66 -9.38
N ALA A 43 -20.23 17.43 -8.87
CA ALA A 43 -19.08 16.98 -8.12
C ALA A 43 -17.89 16.95 -9.08
N ASN A 44 -17.29 18.11 -9.34
CA ASN A 44 -16.08 18.25 -10.11
C ASN A 44 -14.99 17.61 -9.27
N ALA A 45 -14.54 16.45 -9.72
CA ALA A 45 -13.36 15.82 -9.17
C ALA A 45 -12.14 16.55 -9.72
N ASP A 46 -11.71 17.60 -9.01
CA ASP A 46 -10.52 18.35 -9.40
C ASP A 46 -9.27 17.56 -9.02
N VAL A 47 -8.38 17.37 -10.00
CA VAL A 47 -7.05 16.82 -9.74
C VAL A 47 -6.24 17.90 -9.05
N ILE A 48 -5.94 17.67 -7.78
CA ILE A 48 -5.14 18.60 -6.97
C ILE A 48 -3.67 18.45 -7.32
N GLU A 49 -3.21 17.21 -7.49
CA GLU A 49 -1.80 16.91 -7.70
C GLU A 49 -1.62 15.66 -8.57
N ARG A 50 -0.54 15.66 -9.35
CA ARG A 50 0.05 14.46 -9.95
C ARG A 50 1.50 14.37 -9.49
N TYR A 51 1.95 13.18 -9.19
CA TYR A 51 3.30 12.92 -8.70
C TYR A 51 3.89 11.66 -9.35
N SER A 52 5.22 11.59 -9.34
CA SER A 52 5.98 10.40 -9.73
C SER A 52 6.51 9.70 -8.49
N LEU A 53 6.61 8.38 -8.55
CA LEU A 53 7.18 7.53 -7.53
C LEU A 53 8.49 6.95 -8.08
N ASP A 54 9.57 7.11 -7.32
CA ASP A 54 10.86 6.48 -7.56
C ASP A 54 11.50 6.26 -6.19
N PHE A 55 11.48 5.01 -5.74
CA PHE A 55 11.97 4.62 -4.43
C PHE A 55 12.71 3.30 -4.54
N SER A 56 13.88 3.24 -3.92
CA SER A 56 14.65 2.02 -3.79
C SER A 56 15.19 1.86 -2.39
N THR A 57 15.30 0.61 -1.94
CA THR A 57 15.90 0.27 -0.67
C THR A 57 16.47 -1.14 -0.70
N SER A 58 17.29 -1.47 0.29
CA SER A 58 17.85 -2.80 0.47
C SER A 58 18.09 -3.06 1.95
N GLY A 59 18.21 -4.34 2.29
CA GLY A 59 18.41 -4.72 3.67
C GLY A 59 18.41 -6.22 3.86
N VAL A 60 18.04 -6.64 5.06
CA VAL A 60 17.87 -8.04 5.46
C VAL A 60 16.47 -8.17 6.07
N VAL A 61 15.79 -9.27 5.77
CA VAL A 61 14.49 -9.58 6.40
C VAL A 61 14.76 -10.50 7.59
N ASP A 62 14.28 -10.13 8.76
CA ASP A 62 14.30 -11.02 9.92
C ASP A 62 13.15 -12.03 9.85
N ASP A 63 13.44 -13.28 10.26
CA ASP A 63 12.46 -14.37 10.36
C ASP A 63 11.60 -14.54 9.10
N PHE A 64 12.28 -14.66 7.96
CA PHE A 64 11.62 -14.69 6.65
C PHE A 64 10.61 -15.84 6.56
N CYS A 65 9.35 -15.53 6.28
CA CYS A 65 8.25 -16.49 6.24
C CYS A 65 8.11 -17.37 7.50
N GLY A 66 8.55 -16.89 8.67
CA GLY A 66 8.50 -17.64 9.93
C GLY A 66 9.48 -18.82 10.02
N SER A 67 10.47 -18.86 9.12
CA SER A 67 11.47 -19.94 9.04
C SER A 67 12.76 -19.67 9.85
N GLY A 68 12.86 -18.51 10.49
CA GLY A 68 14.09 -18.03 11.13
C GLY A 68 15.19 -17.60 10.15
N LEU A 69 14.93 -17.66 8.84
CA LEU A 69 15.90 -17.25 7.82
C LEU A 69 16.06 -15.74 7.74
N GLN A 70 17.25 -15.31 7.32
CA GLN A 70 17.62 -13.90 7.17
C GLN A 70 18.16 -13.57 5.77
N PRO A 71 17.33 -13.68 4.71
CA PRO A 71 17.74 -13.31 3.36
C PRO A 71 17.98 -11.80 3.25
N SER A 72 18.99 -11.41 2.47
CA SER A 72 19.10 -10.02 2.03
C SER A 72 18.06 -9.72 0.95
N PHE A 73 17.64 -8.47 0.82
CA PHE A 73 16.74 -8.05 -0.24
C PHE A 73 17.14 -6.73 -0.89
N THR A 74 16.70 -6.55 -2.14
CA THR A 74 16.57 -5.26 -2.81
C THR A 74 15.11 -5.03 -3.15
N TYR A 75 14.68 -3.76 -3.12
CA TYR A 75 13.33 -3.35 -3.44
C TYR A 75 13.41 -2.08 -4.29
N ASP A 76 12.74 -2.10 -5.44
CA ASP A 76 12.61 -0.97 -6.35
C ASP A 76 11.14 -0.76 -6.68
N GLN A 77 10.67 0.46 -6.49
CA GLN A 77 9.32 0.88 -6.82
C GLN A 77 9.36 2.13 -7.70
N THR A 78 8.74 2.04 -8.86
CA THR A 78 8.51 3.18 -9.74
C THR A 78 7.04 3.34 -10.06
N GLY A 79 6.62 4.52 -10.47
CA GLY A 79 5.22 4.72 -10.85
C GLY A 79 4.79 6.17 -10.90
N SER A 80 3.49 6.36 -10.91
CA SER A 80 2.87 7.67 -10.81
C SER A 80 1.56 7.59 -10.06
N GLY A 81 1.13 8.72 -9.52
CA GLY A 81 -0.15 8.81 -8.86
C GLY A 81 -0.77 10.20 -8.94
N SER A 82 -1.97 10.28 -8.39
CA SER A 82 -2.70 11.54 -8.31
C SER A 82 -3.53 11.61 -7.04
N ALA A 83 -3.64 12.82 -6.50
CA ALA A 83 -4.56 13.16 -5.43
C ALA A 83 -5.67 14.06 -6.00
N LYS A 84 -6.92 13.77 -5.62
CA LYS A 84 -8.11 14.46 -6.15
C LYS A 84 -9.13 14.66 -5.04
N THR A 85 -9.94 15.70 -5.12
CA THR A 85 -11.17 15.79 -4.32
C THR A 85 -12.35 15.20 -5.08
N ARG A 86 -13.43 14.86 -4.38
CA ARG A 86 -14.70 14.44 -4.98
C ARG A 86 -15.87 15.16 -4.32
N GLY A 87 -15.87 16.49 -4.40
CA GLY A 87 -16.90 17.35 -3.78
C GLY A 87 -16.83 17.45 -2.25
N SER A 88 -15.80 16.85 -1.63
CA SER A 88 -15.43 17.02 -0.21
C SER A 88 -13.97 17.45 -0.14
N GLU A 89 -13.50 17.90 1.02
CA GLU A 89 -12.08 18.24 1.24
C GLU A 89 -11.18 17.00 1.38
N LEU A 90 -11.77 15.80 1.44
CA LEU A 90 -11.03 14.54 1.54
C LEU A 90 -10.30 14.23 0.23
N LEU A 91 -9.02 13.87 0.36
CA LEU A 91 -8.17 13.48 -0.75
C LEU A 91 -8.39 12.02 -1.12
N TRP A 92 -8.57 11.79 -2.41
CA TRP A 92 -8.67 10.48 -3.02
C TRP A 92 -7.41 10.20 -3.82
N PHE A 93 -6.81 9.05 -3.56
CA PHE A 93 -5.59 8.61 -4.21
C PHE A 93 -5.86 7.57 -5.29
N HIS A 94 -5.05 7.65 -6.34
CA HIS A 94 -4.97 6.67 -7.40
C HIS A 94 -3.52 6.59 -7.86
N GLU A 95 -2.92 5.42 -7.72
CA GLU A 95 -1.53 5.13 -8.05
C GLU A 95 -1.46 3.95 -9.01
N GLU A 96 -0.51 4.04 -9.93
CA GLU A 96 -0.09 2.96 -10.82
C GLU A 96 1.42 2.79 -10.64
N THR A 97 1.83 1.59 -10.26
CA THR A 97 3.19 1.29 -9.80
C THR A 97 3.73 0.02 -10.43
N ARG A 98 5.05 -0.02 -10.52
CA ARG A 98 5.84 -1.20 -10.78
C ARG A 98 6.73 -1.46 -9.57
N VAL A 99 6.66 -2.67 -9.03
CA VAL A 99 7.53 -3.14 -7.94
C VAL A 99 8.38 -4.29 -8.42
N VAL A 100 9.66 -4.26 -8.07
CA VAL A 100 10.56 -5.41 -8.16
C VAL A 100 11.23 -5.59 -6.82
N GLN A 101 11.07 -6.77 -6.23
CA GLN A 101 11.74 -7.14 -5.00
C GLN A 101 12.52 -8.43 -5.22
N THR A 102 13.81 -8.42 -4.92
CA THR A 102 14.64 -9.62 -5.00
C THR A 102 15.09 -10.02 -3.61
N PHE A 103 14.90 -11.29 -3.25
CA PHE A 103 15.47 -11.89 -2.05
C PHE A 103 16.62 -12.81 -2.42
N THR A 104 17.68 -12.78 -1.61
CA THR A 104 18.88 -13.60 -1.81
C THR A 104 19.18 -14.38 -0.55
N TYR A 105 19.30 -15.70 -0.68
CA TYR A 105 19.67 -16.62 0.40
C TYR A 105 20.63 -17.69 -0.15
N ASN A 106 21.76 -17.90 0.52
CA ASN A 106 22.78 -18.90 0.13
C ASN A 106 23.17 -18.86 -1.36
N GLY A 107 23.25 -17.65 -1.95
CA GLY A 107 23.61 -17.45 -3.35
C GLY A 107 22.49 -17.72 -4.36
N MET A 108 21.31 -18.16 -3.92
CA MET A 108 20.11 -18.27 -4.74
C MET A 108 19.27 -17.01 -4.62
N THR A 109 18.64 -16.60 -5.72
CA THR A 109 17.76 -15.44 -5.76
C THR A 109 16.35 -15.82 -6.15
N VAL A 110 15.38 -15.11 -5.60
CA VAL A 110 13.99 -15.10 -6.06
C VAL A 110 13.56 -13.66 -6.23
N THR A 111 12.85 -13.37 -7.32
CA THR A 111 12.41 -12.02 -7.67
C THR A 111 10.89 -11.98 -7.80
N ASP A 112 10.25 -11.23 -6.91
CA ASP A 112 8.86 -10.80 -7.02
C ASP A 112 8.80 -9.61 -8.00
N ILE A 113 7.98 -9.74 -9.04
CA ILE A 113 7.76 -8.72 -10.05
C ILE A 113 6.27 -8.41 -10.12
N GLN A 114 5.94 -7.15 -9.83
CA GLN A 114 4.61 -6.59 -9.96
C GLN A 114 4.67 -5.43 -10.97
N PRO A 115 4.48 -5.68 -12.26
CA PRO A 115 4.75 -4.71 -13.31
C PRO A 115 3.69 -3.60 -13.42
N ASN A 116 2.44 -3.86 -13.04
CA ASN A 116 1.30 -2.98 -13.28
C ASN A 116 0.31 -3.01 -12.10
N THR A 117 0.78 -2.63 -10.92
CA THR A 117 -0.08 -2.58 -9.73
C THR A 117 -0.81 -1.25 -9.64
N LEU A 118 -2.13 -1.32 -9.54
CA LEU A 118 -3.02 -0.19 -9.34
C LEU A 118 -3.57 -0.20 -7.91
N ALA A 119 -3.35 0.91 -7.21
CA ALA A 119 -3.95 1.19 -5.91
C ALA A 119 -4.94 2.36 -6.05
N LYS A 120 -6.16 2.20 -5.54
CA LYS A 120 -7.20 3.23 -5.69
C LYS A 120 -8.17 3.25 -4.52
N ASP A 121 -8.44 4.46 -4.04
CA ASP A 121 -9.52 4.69 -3.07
C ASP A 121 -10.89 4.50 -3.74
N LEU A 122 -11.65 3.55 -3.22
CA LEU A 122 -13.02 3.25 -3.63
C LEU A 122 -14.05 3.96 -2.77
N LYS A 123 -13.78 4.10 -1.47
CA LYS A 123 -14.67 4.75 -0.51
C LYS A 123 -13.86 5.38 0.61
N ILE A 124 -14.21 6.59 1.01
CA ILE A 124 -13.66 7.26 2.19
C ILE A 124 -14.85 7.70 3.06
N VAL A 125 -14.77 7.43 4.37
CA VAL A 125 -15.79 7.80 5.36
C VAL A 125 -15.11 8.39 6.57
N ASP A 126 -15.40 9.65 6.87
CA ASP A 126 -15.14 10.22 8.20
C ASP A 126 -16.18 9.65 9.16
N ASN A 127 -15.73 8.95 10.19
CA ASN A 127 -16.62 8.26 11.13
C ASN A 127 -17.16 9.20 12.23
N GLY A 128 -16.67 10.45 12.32
CA GLY A 128 -17.09 11.44 13.31
C GLY A 128 -16.57 11.20 14.74
N ASP A 129 -15.77 10.15 14.94
CA ASP A 129 -15.15 9.77 16.21
C ASP A 129 -13.64 10.05 16.25
N GLY A 130 -13.13 10.81 15.27
CA GLY A 130 -11.70 11.04 15.09
C GLY A 130 -11.01 9.97 14.24
N THR A 131 -11.77 9.11 13.55
CA THR A 131 -11.20 8.13 12.61
C THR A 131 -11.72 8.29 11.17
N LEU A 132 -10.89 7.86 10.22
CA LEU A 132 -11.20 7.84 8.79
C LEU A 132 -11.14 6.39 8.29
N SER A 133 -12.23 5.90 7.71
CA SER A 133 -12.30 4.61 7.04
C SER A 133 -12.04 4.76 5.55
N ILE A 134 -11.06 4.04 5.00
CA ILE A 134 -10.74 4.02 3.56
C ILE A 134 -10.87 2.60 3.03
N THR A 135 -11.74 2.39 2.05
CA THR A 135 -11.76 1.17 1.25
C THR A 135 -10.85 1.35 0.03
N VAL A 136 -9.79 0.56 -0.04
CA VAL A 136 -8.80 0.59 -1.12
C VAL A 136 -8.95 -0.63 -2.01
N LEU A 137 -8.91 -0.42 -3.32
CA LEU A 137 -8.68 -1.46 -4.33
C LEU A 137 -7.17 -1.61 -4.53
N LEU A 138 -6.68 -2.84 -4.44
CA LEU A 138 -5.35 -3.20 -4.92
C LEU A 138 -5.56 -4.23 -6.02
N THR A 139 -5.06 -3.96 -7.22
CA THR A 139 -5.18 -4.88 -8.36
C THR A 139 -3.89 -4.90 -9.16
N GLY A 140 -3.53 -6.05 -9.68
CA GLY A 140 -2.31 -6.19 -10.47
C GLY A 140 -2.00 -7.64 -10.76
N GLU A 141 -0.91 -7.84 -11.47
CA GLU A 141 -0.26 -9.13 -11.62
C GLU A 141 0.97 -9.18 -10.71
N ASN A 142 1.23 -10.34 -10.12
CA ASN A 142 2.43 -10.62 -9.36
C ASN A 142 3.03 -11.95 -9.84
N ARG A 143 4.33 -11.96 -10.09
CA ARG A 143 5.09 -13.13 -10.54
C ARG A 143 6.33 -13.30 -9.68
N LEU A 144 6.49 -14.49 -9.12
CA LEU A 144 7.71 -14.88 -8.44
C LEU A 144 8.60 -15.70 -9.38
N ILE A 145 9.80 -15.23 -9.64
CA ILE A 145 10.76 -15.85 -10.57
C ILE A 145 11.99 -16.33 -9.79
N GLY A 146 12.40 -17.58 -9.99
CA GLY A 146 13.62 -18.14 -9.39
C GLY A 146 14.89 -17.73 -10.13
N SER A 147 16.05 -17.98 -9.53
CA SER A 147 17.35 -17.68 -10.15
C SER A 147 17.63 -18.46 -11.44
N ASP A 148 16.88 -19.54 -11.68
CA ASP A 148 16.91 -20.33 -12.91
C ASP A 148 15.97 -19.78 -14.01
N GLY A 149 15.32 -18.64 -13.76
CA GLY A 149 14.37 -17.99 -14.67
C GLY A 149 12.99 -18.65 -14.72
N LYS A 150 12.73 -19.67 -13.90
CA LYS A 150 11.43 -20.31 -13.84
C LYS A 150 10.45 -19.50 -13.00
N LEU A 151 9.20 -19.52 -13.41
CA LEU A 151 8.08 -19.05 -12.60
C LEU A 151 7.85 -20.02 -11.44
N LEU A 152 7.89 -19.51 -10.22
CA LEU A 152 7.69 -20.26 -8.98
C LEU A 152 6.26 -20.11 -8.44
N ALA A 153 5.69 -18.90 -8.53
CA ALA A 153 4.35 -18.58 -8.03
C ALA A 153 3.73 -17.39 -8.78
N LYS A 154 2.40 -17.30 -8.75
CA LYS A 154 1.61 -16.18 -9.31
C LYS A 154 0.57 -15.68 -8.33
N GLY A 155 0.38 -14.36 -8.35
CA GLY A 155 -0.65 -13.66 -7.61
C GLY A 155 -1.32 -12.63 -8.50
N ASP A 156 -2.39 -13.03 -9.17
CA ASP A 156 -3.14 -12.17 -10.10
C ASP A 156 -4.49 -11.81 -9.51
N GLY A 157 -4.99 -10.63 -9.85
CA GLY A 157 -6.37 -10.23 -9.59
C GLY A 157 -6.47 -8.99 -8.73
N GLN A 158 -7.60 -8.85 -8.04
CA GLN A 158 -7.89 -7.72 -7.17
C GLN A 158 -8.27 -8.16 -5.77
N ILE A 159 -7.79 -7.40 -4.79
CA ILE A 159 -8.25 -7.47 -3.40
C ILE A 159 -8.83 -6.11 -2.99
N ARG A 160 -9.65 -6.12 -1.92
CA ARG A 160 -10.06 -4.88 -1.27
C ARG A 160 -9.68 -4.90 0.19
N ARG A 161 -9.14 -3.79 0.66
CA ARG A 161 -8.79 -3.59 2.06
C ARG A 161 -9.59 -2.45 2.65
N LEU A 162 -10.00 -2.62 3.90
CA LEU A 162 -10.49 -1.56 4.76
C LEU A 162 -9.35 -1.10 5.65
N LEU A 163 -8.96 0.15 5.49
CA LEU A 163 -7.98 0.83 6.32
C LEU A 163 -8.72 1.77 7.27
N ILE A 164 -8.34 1.77 8.54
CA ILE A 164 -8.86 2.73 9.52
C ILE A 164 -7.69 3.56 10.01
N PHE A 165 -7.80 4.88 9.90
CA PHE A 165 -6.79 5.82 10.35
C PHE A 165 -7.29 6.68 11.50
N ASP A 166 -6.37 7.05 12.38
CA ASP A 166 -6.56 8.15 13.33
C ASP A 166 -6.40 9.49 12.58
N THR A 167 -7.40 10.37 12.65
CA THR A 167 -7.35 11.64 11.89
C THR A 167 -6.43 12.67 12.52
N ALA A 168 -6.13 12.56 13.81
CA ALA A 168 -5.26 13.51 14.52
C ALA A 168 -3.78 13.29 14.21
N THR A 169 -3.37 12.03 14.06
CA THR A 169 -1.99 11.60 13.85
C THR A 169 -1.69 11.15 12.42
N GLY A 170 -2.74 10.75 11.68
CA GLY A 170 -2.61 10.12 10.37
C GLY A 170 -2.07 8.69 10.44
N GLU A 171 -2.06 8.06 11.62
CA GLU A 171 -1.57 6.70 11.82
C GLU A 171 -2.64 5.67 11.44
N LEU A 172 -2.19 4.58 10.79
CA LEU A 172 -3.03 3.43 10.50
C LEU A 172 -3.32 2.68 11.81
N ILE A 173 -4.60 2.64 12.20
CA ILE A 173 -5.10 1.91 13.37
C ILE A 173 -5.26 0.43 13.02
N SER A 174 -5.90 0.13 11.89
CA SER A 174 -6.16 -1.25 11.49
C SER A 174 -6.28 -1.40 9.98
N GLU A 175 -6.01 -2.61 9.53
CA GLU A 175 -6.14 -3.04 8.15
C GLU A 175 -6.80 -4.41 8.10
N GLU A 176 -7.86 -4.51 7.29
CA GLU A 176 -8.60 -5.75 7.08
C GLU A 176 -8.79 -6.00 5.58
N GLN A 177 -8.56 -7.23 5.13
CA GLN A 177 -8.96 -7.63 3.77
C GLN A 177 -10.45 -7.97 3.75
N ILE A 178 -11.26 -7.06 3.21
CA ILE A 178 -12.72 -7.20 3.12
C ILE A 178 -13.19 -7.87 1.83
N PHE A 179 -12.28 -8.08 0.86
CA PHE A 179 -12.55 -8.85 -0.35
C PHE A 179 -11.28 -9.56 -0.81
N GLY A 180 -11.34 -10.88 -0.95
CA GLY A 180 -10.22 -11.73 -1.36
C GLY A 180 -9.86 -11.62 -2.85
N SER A 181 -8.76 -12.27 -3.24
CA SER A 181 -8.27 -12.23 -4.62
C SER A 181 -9.29 -12.83 -5.59
N THR A 182 -9.43 -12.21 -6.75
CA THR A 182 -10.26 -12.72 -7.86
C THR A 182 -9.50 -13.60 -8.85
N GLY A 183 -8.18 -13.74 -8.70
CA GLY A 183 -7.34 -14.50 -9.61
C GLY A 183 -6.49 -15.53 -8.89
N THR A 184 -5.26 -15.74 -9.37
CA THR A 184 -4.32 -16.66 -8.74
C THR A 184 -3.87 -16.09 -7.39
N ASN A 185 -3.59 -16.98 -6.44
CA ASN A 185 -3.17 -16.62 -5.10
C ASN A 185 -2.32 -17.75 -4.53
N ASP A 186 -1.22 -18.04 -5.23
CA ASP A 186 -0.26 -19.03 -4.80
C ASP A 186 0.42 -18.57 -3.50
N ASP A 187 0.89 -19.52 -2.69
CA ASP A 187 1.66 -19.19 -1.49
C ASP A 187 3.11 -18.86 -1.89
N PHE A 188 3.43 -17.56 -1.90
CA PHE A 188 4.77 -17.08 -2.25
C PHE A 188 5.81 -17.52 -1.22
N CYS A 189 5.45 -17.60 0.06
CA CYS A 189 6.38 -18.03 1.09
C CYS A 189 6.76 -19.50 0.89
N GLU A 190 5.76 -20.37 0.70
CA GLU A 190 5.98 -21.78 0.41
C GLU A 190 6.83 -21.95 -0.86
N ALA A 191 6.53 -21.22 -1.93
CA ALA A 191 7.27 -21.31 -3.19
C ALA A 191 8.74 -20.87 -3.07
N ILE A 192 9.02 -19.82 -2.29
CA ILE A 192 10.39 -19.35 -2.03
C ILE A 192 11.16 -20.37 -1.20
N LEU A 193 10.58 -20.86 -0.10
CA LEU A 193 11.22 -21.83 0.78
C LEU A 193 11.51 -23.14 0.04
N ALA A 194 10.54 -23.63 -0.74
CA ALA A 194 10.73 -24.80 -1.61
C ALA A 194 11.84 -24.60 -2.65
N HIS A 195 11.94 -23.41 -3.26
CA HIS A 195 13.02 -23.09 -4.19
C HIS A 195 14.39 -23.08 -3.51
N TRP A 196 14.46 -22.59 -2.27
CA TRP A 196 15.68 -22.60 -1.47
C TRP A 196 16.00 -23.96 -0.83
N GLY A 197 15.09 -24.93 -0.92
CA GLY A 197 15.28 -26.28 -0.39
C GLY A 197 15.24 -26.35 1.14
N VAL A 198 14.42 -25.51 1.77
CA VAL A 198 14.24 -25.39 3.22
C VAL A 198 12.80 -25.67 3.65
#